data_AF-A0A7C1P2P1-F1
#
_entry.id   AF-A0A7C1P2P1-F1
#
_cell.length_a   1.000
_cell.length_b   1.000
_cell.length_c   1.000
_cell.angle_alpha   90.00
_cell.angle_beta   90.00
_cell.angle_gamma   90.00
#
_symmetry.space_group_name_H-M   'P 1'
#
loop_
_entity.id
_entity.type
_entity.pdbx_description
1 polymer ?
#
loop_
_entity_poly.entity_id
_entity_poly.type
_entity_poly.pdbx_seq_one_letter_code
_entity_poly.pdbx_strand_id
1 'polypeptide(L)'
;MSSNRGMTIYFTDGNKACFDFPEQMNPSTVTKQTEDLLKGQYIMIEADGGLFLYPLYNIKSIQIYPVPDVLPANVVRNARLLS
;
A
#
# COMPACT_ATOMS: atom_id res chain seq x y z
N MET A 1 -17.13 9.49 9.91
CA MET A 1 -17.35 8.91 8.57
C MET A 1 -16.11 8.11 8.25
N SER A 2 -16.26 6.80 8.05
CA SER A 2 -15.13 5.90 7.79
C SER A 2 -14.45 6.33 6.50
N SER A 3 -13.21 6.80 6.58
CA SER A 3 -12.41 7.14 5.41
C SER A 3 -12.01 5.81 4.76
N ASN A 4 -12.71 5.38 3.70
CA ASN A 4 -12.31 4.19 2.96
C ASN A 4 -10.90 4.41 2.41
N ARG A 5 -9.95 3.57 2.85
CA ARG A 5 -8.58 3.53 2.33
C ARG A 5 -8.53 2.44 1.28
N GLY A 6 -7.68 2.61 0.30
CA GLY A 6 -7.50 1.67 -0.79
C GLY A 6 -6.03 1.50 -1.14
N MET A 7 -5.70 0.31 -1.62
CA MET A 7 -4.39 -0.05 -2.13
C MET A 7 -4.54 -0.63 -3.53
N THR A 8 -3.69 -0.20 -4.44
CA THR A 8 -3.51 -0.83 -5.76
C THR A 8 -2.09 -1.36 -5.86
N ILE A 9 -1.97 -2.66 -6.13
CA ILE A 9 -0.71 -3.33 -6.42
C ILE A 9 -0.64 -3.50 -7.94
N TYR A 10 0.40 -2.96 -8.56
CA TYR A 10 0.70 -3.18 -9.97
C TYR A 10 1.79 -4.25 -10.07
N PHE A 11 1.54 -5.31 -10.82
CA PHE A 11 2.46 -6.42 -10.99
C PHE A 11 3.39 -6.22 -12.19
N THR A 12 4.49 -6.96 -12.23
CA THR A 12 5.48 -6.91 -13.33
C THR A 12 4.93 -7.45 -14.65
N ASP A 13 3.91 -8.30 -14.60
CA ASP A 13 3.20 -8.86 -15.76
C ASP A 13 2.18 -7.87 -16.39
N GLY A 14 1.96 -6.71 -15.77
CA GLY A 14 1.01 -5.69 -16.22
C GLY A 14 -0.38 -5.80 -15.60
N ASN A 15 -0.68 -6.84 -14.85
CA ASN A 15 -1.93 -6.96 -14.09
C ASN A 15 -1.91 -6.05 -12.85
N LYS A 16 -3.09 -5.86 -12.24
CA LYS A 16 -3.22 -5.14 -10.97
C LYS A 16 -4.26 -5.77 -10.05
N ALA A 17 -4.03 -5.65 -8.75
CA ALA A 17 -5.01 -5.97 -7.70
C ALA A 17 -5.40 -4.68 -6.97
N CYS A 18 -6.69 -4.51 -6.70
CA CYS A 18 -7.23 -3.36 -6.00
C CYS A 18 -7.97 -3.83 -4.74
N PHE A 19 -7.69 -3.19 -3.62
CA PHE A 19 -8.30 -3.47 -2.33
C PHE A 19 -8.84 -2.18 -1.75
N ASP A 20 -10.05 -2.21 -1.22
CA ASP A 20 -10.57 -1.23 -0.29
C ASP A 20 -10.63 -1.83 1.11
N PHE A 21 -10.28 -1.05 2.12
CA PHE A 21 -10.28 -1.49 3.49
C PHE A 21 -10.63 -0.32 4.42
N PRO A 22 -11.28 -0.61 5.56
CA PRO A 22 -11.52 0.39 6.58
C PRO A 22 -10.18 0.86 7.17
N GLU A 23 -10.23 1.98 7.88
CA GLU A 23 -9.06 2.52 8.57
C GLU A 23 -8.39 1.47 9.47
N GLN A 24 -7.18 1.07 9.09
CA GLN A 24 -6.35 0.17 9.88
C GLN A 24 -5.71 1.00 11.01
N MET A 25 -5.87 0.57 12.27
CA MET A 25 -5.57 1.39 13.45
C MET A 25 -4.12 1.92 13.51
N ASN A 26 -4.03 3.18 13.93
CA ASN A 26 -2.86 4.02 14.21
C ASN A 26 -2.00 4.45 12.98
N PRO A 27 -1.88 5.76 12.70
CA PRO A 27 -1.04 6.31 11.64
C PRO A 27 0.45 5.92 11.76
N SER A 28 0.95 5.73 12.98
CA SER A 28 2.29 5.24 13.26
C SER A 28 2.50 3.79 12.80
N THR A 29 1.44 2.97 12.80
CA THR A 29 1.44 1.62 12.26
C THR A 29 1.58 1.65 10.74
N VAL A 30 0.99 2.62 10.05
CA VAL A 30 1.06 2.71 8.58
C VAL A 30 2.48 3.04 8.11
N THR A 31 3.18 3.97 8.76
CA THR A 31 4.60 4.26 8.45
C THR A 31 5.47 3.04 8.70
N LYS A 32 5.32 2.40 9.87
CA LYS A 32 6.08 1.20 10.23
C LYS A 32 5.76 0.02 9.30
N GLN A 33 4.50 -0.20 8.97
CA GLN A 33 4.08 -1.21 7.98
C GLN A 33 4.65 -0.89 6.61
N THR A 34 4.67 0.38 6.18
CA THR A 34 5.29 0.75 4.90
C THR A 34 6.79 0.45 4.91
N GLU A 35 7.49 0.79 5.99
CA GLU A 35 8.91 0.47 6.16
C GLU A 35 9.17 -1.04 6.22
N ASP A 36 8.34 -1.79 6.94
CA ASP A 36 8.43 -3.24 7.07
C ASP A 36 8.08 -3.93 5.74
N LEU A 37 7.13 -3.39 4.97
CA LEU A 37 6.82 -3.83 3.60
C LEU A 37 8.01 -3.60 2.66
N LEU A 38 8.68 -2.45 2.76
CA LEU A 38 9.89 -2.19 1.97
C LEU A 38 11.07 -3.10 2.34
N LYS A 39 11.09 -3.63 3.57
CA LYS A 39 12.12 -4.57 4.06
C LYS A 39 11.74 -6.04 3.88
N GLY A 40 10.45 -6.34 3.76
CA GLY A 40 9.92 -7.69 3.64
C GLY A 40 10.23 -8.34 2.30
N GLN A 41 9.88 -9.61 2.16
CA GLN A 41 9.87 -10.32 0.86
C GLN A 41 8.46 -10.41 0.26
N TYR A 42 7.43 -10.17 1.06
CA TYR A 42 6.03 -10.32 0.69
C TYR A 42 5.20 -9.16 1.23
N ILE A 43 4.15 -8.82 0.50
CA ILE A 43 3.01 -8.04 0.97
C ILE A 43 1.91 -9.01 1.34
N MET A 44 1.41 -8.90 2.56
CA MET A 44 0.34 -9.76 3.08
C MET A 44 -0.93 -8.92 3.21
N ILE A 45 -2.03 -9.38 2.61
CA ILE A 45 -3.33 -8.72 2.66
C ILE A 45 -4.37 -9.75 3.08
N GLU A 46 -5.12 -9.45 4.14
CA GLU A 46 -6.33 -10.21 4.49
C GLU A 46 -7.51 -9.53 3.79
N ALA A 47 -8.24 -10.30 2.97
CA ALA A 47 -9.42 -9.85 2.25
C ALA A 47 -10.29 -11.05 1.88
N ASP A 48 -11.62 -10.86 1.82
CA ASP A 48 -12.58 -11.89 1.41
C ASP A 48 -12.43 -13.24 2.16
N GLY A 49 -12.01 -13.20 3.43
CA GLY A 49 -11.78 -14.39 4.26
C GLY A 49 -10.54 -15.20 3.87
N GLY A 50 -9.66 -14.64 3.03
CA GLY A 50 -8.40 -15.23 2.60
C GLY A 50 -7.19 -14.37 2.97
N LEU A 51 -6.03 -15.01 3.06
CA LEU A 51 -4.74 -14.34 3.19
C LEU A 51 -4.01 -14.38 1.86
N PHE A 52 -3.82 -13.22 1.23
CA PHE A 52 -3.06 -13.05 0.01
C PHE A 52 -1.60 -12.73 0.35
N LEU A 53 -0.66 -13.46 -0.27
CA LEU A 53 0.77 -13.20 -0.15
C LEU A 53 1.34 -12.85 -1.52
N TYR A 54 1.74 -11.59 -1.69
CA TYR A 54 2.34 -11.09 -2.92
C TYR A 54 3.85 -10.93 -2.78
N PRO A 55 4.67 -11.73 -3.49
CA PRO A 55 6.11 -11.57 -3.45
C PRO A 55 6.53 -10.22 -4.04
N LEU A 56 7.40 -9.48 -3.37
CA LEU A 56 7.83 -8.14 -3.80
C LEU A 56 8.57 -8.15 -5.14
N TYR A 57 9.28 -9.23 -5.48
CA TYR A 57 9.93 -9.35 -6.79
C TYR A 57 8.95 -9.35 -7.97
N ASN A 58 7.67 -9.66 -7.72
CA ASN A 58 6.61 -9.68 -8.72
C ASN A 58 5.81 -8.35 -8.74
N ILE A 59 6.12 -7.42 -7.83
CA ILE A 59 5.40 -6.15 -7.70
C ILE A 59 6.22 -5.05 -8.37
N LYS A 60 5.60 -4.37 -9.34
CA LYS A 60 6.18 -3.21 -10.02
C LYS A 60 6.03 -1.94 -9.18
N SER A 61 4.85 -1.71 -8.62
CA SER A 61 4.59 -0.56 -7.76
C SER A 61 3.35 -0.76 -6.89
N ILE A 62 3.26 0.03 -5.83
CA ILE A 62 2.13 0.05 -4.90
C ILE A 62 1.64 1.50 -4.81
N GLN A 63 0.33 1.67 -4.88
CA GLN A 63 -0.33 2.96 -4.68
C GLN A 63 -1.29 2.84 -3.51
N ILE A 64 -1.19 3.79 -2.57
CA ILE A 64 -2.10 3.90 -1.41
C ILE A 64 -2.90 5.19 -1.58
N TYR A 65 -4.22 5.12 -1.37
CA TYR A 65 -5.13 6.26 -1.45
C TYR A 65 -6.23 6.18 -0.38
N PRO A 66 -6.62 7.29 0.28
CA PRO A 66 -5.97 8.59 0.25
C PRO A 66 -4.54 8.51 0.81
N VAL A 67 -3.74 9.54 0.58
CA VAL A 67 -2.38 9.61 1.12
C VAL A 67 -2.42 9.44 2.64
N PRO A 68 -1.56 8.58 3.23
CA PRO A 68 -1.49 8.46 4.68
C PRO A 68 -1.18 9.79 5.38
N ASP A 69 -1.74 9.97 6.59
CA ASP A 69 -1.53 11.19 7.39
C ASP A 69 -0.07 11.39 7.81
N VAL A 70 0.63 10.28 8.04
CA VAL A 70 2.05 10.24 8.38
C VAL A 70 2.80 9.56 7.25
N LEU A 71 3.85 10.22 6.76
CA LEU A 71 4.70 9.74 5.69
C LEU A 71 6.15 9.67 6.18
N PRO A 72 6.97 8.74 5.66
CA PRO A 72 8.41 8.73 5.90
C PRO A 72 9.07 10.07 5.55
N ALA A 73 10.18 10.39 6.23
CA ALA A 73 10.86 11.68 6.10
C ALA A 73 11.42 11.95 4.70
N ASN A 74 11.70 10.89 3.93
CA ASN A 74 12.27 10.95 2.59
C ASN A 74 11.23 11.01 1.46
N VAL A 75 9.94 11.19 1.76
CA VAL A 75 8.89 11.30 0.73
C VAL A 75 8.86 12.70 0.12
N VAL A 76 8.94 12.79 -1.21
CA VAL A 76 8.70 14.04 -1.97
C VAL A 76 7.21 14.38 -1.93
N ARG A 77 6.87 15.55 -1.39
CA ARG A 77 5.48 16.00 -1.20
C ARG A 77 5.01 16.86 -2.36
N ASN A 78 3.70 16.85 -2.61
CA ASN A 78 3.03 17.68 -3.61
C ASN A 78 3.57 17.53 -5.05
N ALA A 79 4.08 16.34 -5.39
CA ALA A 79 4.47 16.01 -6.75
C ALA A 79 3.22 15.86 -7.65
N ARG A 80 3.33 16.29 -8.91
CA ARG A 80 2.32 16.06 -9.94
C ARG A 80 2.86 15.04 -10.92
N LEU A 81 2.10 13.97 -11.16
CA LEU A 81 2.41 13.02 -12.23
C LEU A 81 2.22 13.72 -13.58
N LEU A 82 3.27 13.72 -14.41
CA LEU A 82 3.20 14.13 -15.80
C LEU A 82 3.07 12.85 -16.64
N SER A 83 1.99 12.75 -17.41
CA SER A 83 1.70 11.64 -18.33
C SER A 83 2.24 11.92 -19.72
#